data_AF-A0A841JK00-F1
#
_entry.id   AF-A0A841JK00-F1
#
_cell.length_a   1.000
_cell.length_b   1.000
_cell.length_c   1.000
_cell.angle_alpha   90.00
_cell.angle_beta   90.00
_cell.angle_gamma   90.00
#
_symmetry.space_group_name_H-M   'P 1'
#
loop_
_entity.id
_entity.type
_entity.pdbx_description
1 polymer ?
#
loop_
_entity_poly.entity_id
_entity_poly.type
_entity_poly.pdbx_seq_one_letter_code
_entity_poly.pdbx_strand_id
1 'polypeptide(L)'
;MKKILTGILLLAGLKLSAQSSSINIVAMHQLINNSQSEYKEQTTVKNKQAAVDATEVVNRSQMTKLKDKYREIQSRFSIVGTIIGDAQIAMQAIPLSESIVKRQGQLVALAQQYPLMIPFALGTEIAFAKKAEGTIRYMIGLSLSIGVVNQMKASNRKLLFDYGIDLLQEMDEELRVAVNTIIFSGSLNSSDIPFSNYVNQDKDLTKSILTRFKTIKQ
;
A
#
# COMPACT_ATOMS: atom_id res chain seq x y z
N MET A 1 72.43 -20.98 53.79
CA MET A 1 72.02 -19.88 52.88
C MET A 1 70.98 -20.31 51.82
N LYS A 2 70.02 -21.21 52.10
CA LYS A 2 68.91 -21.56 51.17
C LYS A 2 67.51 -21.15 51.67
N LYS A 3 67.37 -20.81 52.96
CA LYS A 3 66.09 -20.43 53.59
C LYS A 3 65.76 -18.92 53.51
N ILE A 4 66.77 -18.07 53.27
CA ILE A 4 66.58 -16.62 53.09
C ILE A 4 66.17 -16.28 51.65
N LEU A 5 66.66 -17.03 50.67
CA LEU A 5 66.33 -16.83 49.24
C LEU A 5 64.88 -17.22 48.91
N THR A 6 64.32 -18.21 49.61
CA THR A 6 62.93 -18.66 49.46
C THR A 6 61.92 -17.70 50.08
N GLY A 7 62.29 -16.98 51.14
CA GLY A 7 61.44 -15.93 51.74
C GLY A 7 61.31 -14.69 50.86
N ILE A 8 62.39 -14.28 50.19
CA ILE A 8 62.38 -13.11 49.29
C ILE A 8 61.58 -13.40 48.00
N LEU A 9 61.63 -14.64 47.49
CA LEU A 9 60.86 -15.04 46.31
C LEU A 9 59.34 -15.07 46.59
N LEU A 10 58.93 -15.44 47.81
CA LEU A 10 57.53 -15.45 48.24
C LEU A 10 56.95 -14.05 48.50
N LEU A 11 57.78 -13.10 48.94
CA LEU A 11 57.39 -11.70 49.14
C LEU A 11 57.33 -10.89 47.84
N ALA A 12 58.08 -11.30 46.80
CA ALA A 12 58.02 -10.68 45.47
C ALA A 12 56.77 -11.10 44.66
N GLY A 13 56.22 -12.30 44.91
CA GLY A 13 55.03 -12.82 44.22
C GLY A 13 53.70 -12.18 44.63
N LEU A 14 53.65 -11.46 45.76
CA LEU A 14 52.42 -10.86 46.29
C LEU A 14 52.16 -9.42 45.79
N LYS A 15 53.04 -8.84 44.96
CA LYS A 15 52.86 -7.48 44.42
C LYS A 15 52.17 -7.43 43.05
N LEU A 16 51.57 -8.52 42.59
CA LEU A 16 50.95 -8.62 41.26
C LEU A 16 49.42 -8.79 41.30
N SER A 17 48.70 -8.10 42.18
CA SER A 17 47.23 -8.03 42.11
C SER A 17 46.62 -6.78 42.74
N ALA A 18 47.37 -5.68 42.83
CA ALA A 18 46.78 -4.37 43.10
C ALA A 18 46.59 -3.64 41.78
N GLN A 19 45.65 -4.13 40.96
CA GLN A 19 45.15 -3.38 39.81
C GLN A 19 44.35 -2.20 40.39
N SER A 20 45.02 -1.07 40.57
CA SER A 20 44.38 0.20 40.85
C SER A 20 43.45 0.51 39.68
N SER A 21 42.15 0.27 39.89
CA SER A 21 41.11 0.81 39.03
C SER A 21 41.15 2.33 39.18
N SER A 22 42.05 2.97 38.43
CA SER A 22 42.01 4.40 38.22
C SER A 22 40.74 4.66 37.43
N ILE A 23 39.72 5.18 38.10
CA ILE A 23 38.49 5.64 37.48
C ILE A 23 38.90 6.64 36.40
N ASN A 24 38.84 6.21 35.13
CA ASN A 24 39.11 7.09 34.01
C ASN A 24 37.86 7.94 33.81
N ILE A 25 37.83 9.09 34.50
CA ILE A 25 36.73 10.05 34.50
C ILE A 25 36.36 10.46 33.06
N VAL A 26 37.33 10.55 32.16
CA VAL A 26 37.10 10.87 30.74
C VAL A 26 36.38 9.73 30.01
N ALA A 27 36.77 8.47 30.24
CA ALA A 27 36.08 7.32 29.66
C ALA A 27 34.66 7.14 30.24
N MET A 28 34.45 7.44 31.53
CA MET A 28 33.10 7.47 32.13
C MET A 28 32.24 8.57 31.52
N HIS A 29 32.78 9.78 31.32
CA HIS A 29 32.04 10.84 30.63
C HIS A 29 31.70 10.47 29.19
N GLN A 30 32.59 9.79 28.46
CA GLN A 30 32.29 9.27 27.13
C GLN A 30 31.16 8.22 27.16
N LEU A 31 31.21 7.27 28.10
CA LEU A 31 30.15 6.26 28.28
C LEU A 31 28.81 6.88 28.67
N ILE A 32 28.81 7.88 29.55
CA ILE A 32 27.59 8.61 29.95
C ILE A 32 27.02 9.38 28.76
N ASN A 33 27.87 10.07 27.99
CA ASN A 33 27.43 10.79 26.79
C ASN A 33 26.89 9.84 25.72
N ASN A 34 27.54 8.68 25.51
CA ASN A 34 27.07 7.64 24.60
C ASN A 34 25.73 7.06 25.09
N SER A 35 25.58 6.78 26.38
CA SER A 35 24.33 6.29 26.97
C SER A 35 23.19 7.30 26.85
N GLN A 36 23.46 8.60 27.05
CA GLN A 36 22.48 9.66 26.82
C GLN A 36 22.10 9.78 25.33
N SER A 37 23.07 9.60 24.42
CA SER A 37 22.81 9.61 22.97
C SER A 37 21.98 8.41 22.54
N GLU A 38 22.36 7.19 22.97
CA GLU A 38 21.60 5.96 22.71
C GLU A 38 20.19 6.05 23.27
N TYR A 39 20.00 6.58 24.48
CA TYR A 39 18.67 6.77 25.05
C TYR A 39 17.80 7.70 24.19
N LYS A 40 18.36 8.79 23.65
CA LYS A 40 17.65 9.69 22.73
C LYS A 40 17.30 9.00 21.41
N GLU A 41 18.20 8.20 20.87
CA GLU A 41 17.95 7.42 19.65
C GLU A 41 16.89 6.35 19.88
N GLN A 42 16.97 5.59 20.98
CA GLN A 42 15.97 4.60 21.39
C GLN A 42 14.59 5.24 21.58
N THR A 43 14.53 6.40 22.22
CA THR A 43 13.27 7.15 22.39
C THR A 43 12.70 7.57 21.04
N THR A 44 13.55 8.05 20.12
CA THR A 44 13.14 8.45 18.77
C THR A 44 12.65 7.27 17.94
N VAL A 45 13.36 6.13 17.99
CA VAL A 45 12.98 4.89 17.33
C VAL A 45 11.66 4.38 17.89
N LYS A 46 11.48 4.37 19.21
CA LYS A 46 10.23 3.96 19.86
C LYS A 46 9.05 4.82 19.43
N ASN A 47 9.23 6.14 19.34
CA ASN A 47 8.18 7.05 18.88
C ASN A 47 7.83 6.81 17.40
N LYS A 48 8.82 6.57 16.54
CA LYS A 48 8.60 6.20 15.13
C LYS A 48 7.90 4.85 15.01
N GLN A 49 8.30 3.86 15.83
CA GLN A 49 7.69 2.54 15.87
C GLN A 49 6.22 2.63 16.26
N ALA A 50 5.89 3.36 17.33
CA ALA A 50 4.50 3.54 17.75
C ALA A 50 3.63 4.19 16.66
N ALA A 51 4.18 5.17 15.92
CA ALA A 51 3.48 5.80 14.80
C ALA A 51 3.29 4.85 13.59
N VAL A 52 4.31 4.03 13.29
CA VAL A 52 4.23 3.00 12.24
C VAL A 52 3.22 1.92 12.62
N ASP A 53 3.26 1.42 13.85
CA ASP A 53 2.32 0.41 14.36
C ASP A 53 0.87 0.92 14.28
N ALA A 54 0.63 2.16 14.71
CA ALA A 54 -0.69 2.78 14.61
C ALA A 54 -1.17 2.87 13.14
N THR A 55 -0.28 3.26 12.23
CA THR A 55 -0.57 3.35 10.80
C THR A 55 -0.84 1.97 10.20
N GLU A 56 -0.07 0.96 10.60
CA GLU A 56 -0.24 -0.42 10.16
C GLU A 56 -1.58 -0.99 10.62
N VAL A 57 -1.97 -0.74 11.88
CA VAL A 57 -3.29 -1.16 12.41
C VAL A 57 -4.43 -0.52 11.61
N VAL A 58 -4.33 0.78 11.29
CA VAL A 58 -5.32 1.47 10.45
C VAL A 58 -5.36 0.88 9.04
N ASN A 59 -4.21 0.67 8.42
CA ASN A 59 -4.12 0.10 7.06
C ASN A 59 -4.69 -1.32 7.02
N ARG A 60 -4.38 -2.16 8.02
CA ARG A 60 -4.95 -3.51 8.16
C ARG A 60 -6.47 -3.46 8.31
N SER A 61 -6.98 -2.55 9.15
CA SER A 61 -8.42 -2.37 9.34
C SER A 61 -9.13 -1.94 8.05
N GLN A 62 -8.58 -0.95 7.35
CA GLN A 62 -9.12 -0.49 6.07
C GLN A 62 -9.03 -1.57 4.97
N MET A 63 -7.94 -2.34 4.94
CA MET A 63 -7.79 -3.48 4.04
C MET A 63 -8.84 -4.58 4.29
N THR A 64 -9.16 -4.86 5.56
CA THR A 64 -10.24 -5.79 5.90
C THR A 64 -11.58 -5.28 5.38
N LYS A 65 -11.91 -4.01 5.64
CA LYS A 65 -13.14 -3.38 5.13
C LYS A 65 -13.22 -3.41 3.61
N LEU A 66 -12.10 -3.17 2.93
CA LEU A 66 -11.98 -3.23 1.48
C LEU A 66 -12.32 -4.63 0.96
N LYS A 67 -11.74 -5.67 1.57
CA LYS A 67 -12.03 -7.07 1.23
C LYS A 67 -13.48 -7.45 1.49
N ASP A 68 -14.06 -6.95 2.58
CA ASP A 68 -15.46 -7.22 2.90
C ASP A 68 -16.41 -6.58 1.88
N LYS A 69 -16.13 -5.35 1.45
CA LYS A 69 -16.89 -4.69 0.37
C LYS A 69 -16.74 -5.43 -0.95
N TYR A 70 -15.53 -5.84 -1.30
CA TYR A 70 -15.30 -6.71 -2.47
C TYR A 70 -16.17 -7.97 -2.44
N ARG A 71 -16.20 -8.71 -1.32
CA ARG A 71 -17.02 -9.93 -1.20
C ARG A 71 -18.52 -9.65 -1.32
N GLU A 72 -18.98 -8.57 -0.71
CA GLU A 72 -20.37 -8.13 -0.82
C GLU A 72 -20.75 -7.89 -2.28
N ILE A 73 -19.89 -7.19 -3.02
CA ILE A 73 -20.17 -6.85 -4.40
C ILE A 73 -20.08 -8.08 -5.31
N GLN A 74 -19.04 -8.91 -5.14
CA GLN A 74 -18.91 -10.20 -5.81
C GLN A 74 -20.18 -11.06 -5.64
N SER A 75 -20.69 -11.15 -4.41
CA SER A 75 -21.92 -11.89 -4.12
C SER A 75 -23.11 -11.31 -4.89
N ARG A 76 -23.28 -9.99 -4.91
CA ARG A 76 -24.39 -9.36 -5.65
C ARG A 76 -24.29 -9.61 -7.15
N PHE A 77 -23.08 -9.52 -7.74
CA PHE A 77 -22.88 -9.78 -9.17
C PHE A 77 -23.04 -11.25 -9.55
N SER A 78 -22.80 -12.19 -8.64
CA SER A 78 -23.12 -13.61 -8.87
C SER A 78 -24.61 -13.85 -9.14
N ILE A 79 -25.48 -13.02 -8.54
CA ILE A 79 -26.92 -13.08 -8.74
C ILE A 79 -27.28 -12.65 -10.18
N VAL A 80 -26.56 -11.66 -10.74
CA VAL A 80 -26.78 -11.19 -12.13
C VAL A 80 -26.65 -12.32 -13.13
N GLY A 81 -25.66 -13.20 -12.99
CA GLY A 81 -25.51 -14.37 -13.86
C GLY A 81 -26.65 -15.39 -13.74
N THR A 82 -27.37 -15.40 -12.61
CA THR A 82 -28.45 -16.36 -12.34
C THR A 82 -29.82 -15.86 -12.78
N ILE A 83 -30.07 -14.55 -12.65
CA ILE A 83 -31.39 -13.95 -12.88
C ILE A 83 -31.69 -13.64 -14.35
N ILE A 84 -30.68 -13.62 -15.22
CA ILE A 84 -30.88 -13.24 -16.63
C ILE A 84 -31.42 -14.44 -17.41
N GLY A 85 -32.74 -14.44 -17.64
CA GLY A 85 -33.45 -15.51 -18.36
C GLY A 85 -33.46 -15.35 -19.89
N ASP A 86 -33.16 -14.17 -20.42
CA ASP A 86 -33.09 -13.93 -21.87
C ASP A 86 -31.68 -14.23 -22.37
N ALA A 87 -31.56 -15.23 -23.25
CA ALA A 87 -30.29 -15.68 -23.81
C ALA A 87 -29.52 -14.54 -24.52
N GLN A 88 -30.21 -13.62 -25.20
CA GLN A 88 -29.56 -12.54 -25.94
C GLN A 88 -28.90 -11.51 -25.00
N ILE A 89 -29.43 -11.38 -23.79
CA ILE A 89 -28.96 -10.44 -22.77
C ILE A 89 -27.91 -11.09 -21.91
N ALA A 90 -28.09 -12.36 -21.57
CA ALA A 90 -27.11 -13.16 -20.87
C ALA A 90 -25.75 -13.13 -21.58
N MET A 91 -25.75 -13.21 -22.92
CA MET A 91 -24.54 -13.12 -23.74
C MET A 91 -23.72 -11.84 -23.55
N GLN A 92 -24.34 -10.73 -23.16
CA GLN A 92 -23.66 -9.43 -22.96
C GLN A 92 -23.41 -9.14 -21.48
N ALA A 93 -24.40 -9.40 -20.63
CA ALA A 93 -24.35 -9.04 -19.22
C ALA A 93 -23.42 -9.94 -18.40
N ILE A 94 -23.36 -11.25 -18.69
CA ILE A 94 -22.50 -12.20 -17.98
C ILE A 94 -21.02 -11.81 -18.11
N PRO A 95 -20.45 -11.63 -19.31
CA PRO A 95 -19.02 -11.27 -19.42
C PRO A 95 -18.72 -9.90 -18.80
N LEU A 96 -19.66 -8.94 -18.85
CA LEU A 96 -19.51 -7.65 -18.17
C LEU A 96 -19.47 -7.81 -16.65
N SER A 97 -20.39 -8.60 -16.08
CA SER A 97 -20.42 -8.92 -14.65
C SER A 97 -19.13 -9.59 -14.18
N GLU A 98 -18.62 -10.56 -14.95
CA GLU A 98 -17.34 -11.20 -14.66
C GLU A 98 -16.16 -10.22 -14.73
N SER A 99 -16.17 -9.32 -15.73
CA SER A 99 -15.14 -8.30 -15.89
C SER A 99 -15.11 -7.31 -14.73
N ILE A 100 -16.29 -6.90 -14.24
CA ILE A 100 -16.45 -6.08 -13.04
C ILE A 100 -15.80 -6.76 -11.83
N VAL A 101 -16.19 -8.01 -11.54
CA VAL A 101 -15.64 -8.76 -10.39
C VAL A 101 -14.13 -8.94 -10.52
N LYS A 102 -13.64 -9.19 -11.74
CA LYS A 102 -12.20 -9.31 -12.01
C LYS A 102 -11.47 -7.99 -11.74
N ARG A 103 -11.99 -6.84 -12.19
CA ARG A 103 -11.38 -5.52 -11.95
C ARG A 103 -11.40 -5.12 -10.48
N GLN A 104 -12.46 -5.43 -9.75
CA GLN A 104 -12.46 -5.25 -8.29
C GLN A 104 -11.38 -6.09 -7.62
N GLY A 105 -11.22 -7.35 -8.04
CA GLY A 105 -10.13 -8.20 -7.57
C GLY A 105 -8.76 -7.58 -7.83
N GLN A 106 -8.56 -6.97 -9.02
CA GLN A 106 -7.36 -6.22 -9.35
C GLN A 106 -7.18 -4.99 -8.45
N LEU A 107 -8.23 -4.22 -8.20
CA LEU A 107 -8.20 -3.06 -7.32
C LEU A 107 -7.75 -3.45 -5.90
N VAL A 108 -8.32 -4.53 -5.35
CA VAL A 108 -7.93 -5.06 -4.03
C VAL A 108 -6.48 -5.55 -4.02
N ALA A 109 -6.02 -6.25 -5.07
CA ALA A 109 -4.64 -6.71 -5.17
C ALA A 109 -3.65 -5.53 -5.26
N LEU A 110 -3.99 -4.50 -6.04
CA LEU A 110 -3.18 -3.28 -6.16
C LEU A 110 -3.15 -2.49 -4.85
N ALA A 111 -4.26 -2.42 -4.12
CA ALA A 111 -4.30 -1.79 -2.80
C ALA A 111 -3.42 -2.53 -1.77
N GLN A 112 -3.24 -3.86 -1.91
CA GLN A 112 -2.28 -4.62 -1.10
C GLN A 112 -0.83 -4.31 -1.49
N GLN A 113 -0.56 -4.14 -2.78
CA GLN A 113 0.77 -3.78 -3.29
C GLN A 113 1.17 -2.34 -2.93
N TYR A 114 0.21 -1.40 -2.93
CA TYR A 114 0.44 0.01 -2.66
C TYR A 114 -0.38 0.46 -1.43
N PRO A 115 0.12 0.26 -0.19
CA PRO A 115 -0.64 0.55 1.04
C PRO A 115 -1.14 1.99 1.17
N LEU A 116 -0.43 2.96 0.59
CA LEU A 116 -0.84 4.37 0.58
C LEU A 116 -2.13 4.61 -0.20
N MET A 117 -2.51 3.70 -1.10
CA MET A 117 -3.71 3.78 -1.94
C MET A 117 -4.91 3.05 -1.33
N ILE A 118 -4.77 2.41 -0.17
CA ILE A 118 -5.87 1.72 0.52
C ILE A 118 -7.06 2.65 0.79
N PRO A 119 -6.90 3.89 1.28
CA PRO A 119 -8.04 4.79 1.49
C PRO A 119 -8.79 5.12 0.20
N PHE A 120 -8.06 5.33 -0.90
CA PHE A 120 -8.65 5.60 -2.22
C PHE A 120 -9.44 4.38 -2.72
N ALA A 121 -8.82 3.19 -2.72
CA ALA A 121 -9.47 1.95 -3.13
C ALA A 121 -10.73 1.66 -2.30
N LEU A 122 -10.66 1.89 -0.98
CA LEU A 122 -11.82 1.71 -0.09
C LEU A 122 -12.94 2.71 -0.41
N GLY A 123 -12.61 3.97 -0.66
CA GLY A 123 -13.57 4.98 -1.08
C GLY A 123 -14.27 4.59 -2.38
N THR A 124 -13.51 4.13 -3.38
CA THR A 124 -14.04 3.62 -4.65
C THR A 124 -14.98 2.44 -4.43
N GLU A 125 -14.59 1.42 -3.65
CA GLU A 125 -15.43 0.24 -3.40
C GLU A 125 -16.72 0.58 -2.64
N ILE A 126 -16.70 1.56 -1.73
CA ILE A 126 -17.90 2.03 -1.04
C ILE A 126 -18.87 2.72 -2.01
N ALA A 127 -18.36 3.57 -2.89
CA ALA A 127 -19.18 4.23 -3.92
C ALA A 127 -19.75 3.18 -4.90
N PHE A 128 -18.90 2.25 -5.31
CA PHE A 128 -19.27 1.16 -6.21
C PHE A 128 -20.35 0.26 -5.63
N ALA A 129 -20.26 -0.11 -4.35
CA ALA A 129 -21.27 -0.94 -3.68
C ALA A 129 -22.67 -0.33 -3.75
N LYS A 130 -22.78 1.00 -3.61
CA LYS A 130 -24.06 1.73 -3.74
C LYS A 130 -24.60 1.68 -5.16
N LYS A 131 -23.74 1.91 -6.16
CA LYS A 131 -24.12 1.87 -7.58
C LYS A 131 -24.53 0.46 -8.00
N ALA A 132 -23.75 -0.54 -7.59
CA ALA A 132 -24.04 -1.96 -7.80
C ALA A 132 -25.40 -2.36 -7.25
N GLU A 133 -25.80 -1.83 -6.08
CA GLU A 133 -27.14 -2.08 -5.55
C GLU A 133 -28.25 -1.66 -6.50
N GLY A 134 -28.17 -0.43 -7.02
CA GLY A 134 -29.16 0.11 -7.94
C GLY A 134 -29.23 -0.69 -9.24
N THR A 135 -28.07 -0.95 -9.85
CA THR A 135 -27.96 -1.70 -11.09
C THR A 135 -28.49 -3.13 -10.94
N ILE A 136 -28.14 -3.81 -9.84
CA ILE A 136 -28.57 -5.20 -9.62
C ILE A 136 -30.06 -5.27 -9.29
N ARG A 137 -30.60 -4.33 -8.50
CA ARG A 137 -32.05 -4.23 -8.28
C ARG A 137 -32.80 -3.97 -9.59
N TYR A 138 -32.26 -3.14 -10.47
CA TYR A 138 -32.83 -2.91 -11.80
C TYR A 138 -32.87 -4.22 -12.61
N MET A 139 -31.76 -4.95 -12.69
CA MET A 139 -31.67 -6.23 -13.40
C MET A 139 -32.62 -7.28 -12.80
N ILE A 140 -32.72 -7.37 -11.47
CA ILE A 140 -33.70 -8.24 -10.79
C ILE A 140 -35.13 -7.83 -11.14
N GLY A 141 -35.43 -6.53 -11.11
CA GLY A 141 -36.75 -6.01 -11.47
C GLY A 141 -37.16 -6.35 -12.89
N LEU A 142 -36.22 -6.25 -13.85
CA LEU A 142 -36.43 -6.67 -15.22
C LEU A 142 -36.68 -8.18 -15.34
N SER A 143 -35.89 -9.00 -14.65
CA SER A 143 -36.05 -10.46 -14.64
C SER A 143 -37.37 -10.91 -14.01
N LEU A 144 -37.78 -10.30 -12.89
CA LEU A 144 -39.06 -10.60 -12.25
C LEU A 144 -40.26 -10.15 -13.09
N SER A 145 -40.08 -9.07 -13.87
CA SER A 145 -41.11 -8.52 -14.75
C SER A 145 -41.09 -9.13 -16.16
N ILE A 146 -40.35 -10.23 -16.39
CA ILE A 146 -40.12 -10.78 -17.73
C ILE A 146 -41.42 -11.07 -18.49
N GLY A 147 -42.48 -11.50 -17.79
CA GLY A 147 -43.79 -11.75 -18.39
C GLY A 147 -44.46 -10.49 -18.94
N VAL A 148 -44.33 -9.34 -18.26
CA VAL A 148 -44.84 -8.04 -18.72
C VAL A 148 -43.89 -7.45 -19.78
N VAL A 149 -42.59 -7.57 -19.57
CA VAL A 149 -41.55 -7.09 -20.48
C VAL A 149 -41.64 -7.78 -21.85
N ASN A 150 -41.96 -9.07 -21.86
CA ASN A 150 -42.17 -9.84 -23.10
C ASN A 150 -43.42 -9.41 -23.88
N GLN A 151 -44.43 -8.86 -23.20
CA GLN A 151 -45.64 -8.32 -23.84
C GLN A 151 -45.43 -6.93 -24.46
N MET A 152 -44.30 -6.28 -24.18
CA MET A 152 -43.97 -4.99 -24.78
C MET A 152 -43.52 -5.13 -26.24
N LYS A 153 -43.67 -4.04 -27.01
CA LYS A 153 -43.04 -3.92 -28.33
C LYS A 153 -41.55 -4.22 -28.22
N ALA A 154 -41.01 -4.91 -29.23
CA ALA A 154 -39.61 -5.33 -29.25
C ALA A 154 -38.63 -4.16 -29.04
N SER A 155 -38.94 -2.97 -29.58
CA SER A 155 -38.14 -1.75 -29.38
C SER A 155 -38.06 -1.32 -27.91
N ASN A 156 -39.18 -1.35 -27.19
CA ASN A 156 -39.24 -0.89 -25.80
C ASN A 156 -38.56 -1.89 -24.86
N ARG A 157 -38.73 -3.19 -25.13
CA ARG A 157 -38.02 -4.25 -24.42
C ARG A 157 -36.51 -4.09 -24.60
N LYS A 158 -36.06 -3.89 -25.85
CA LYS A 158 -34.65 -3.65 -26.15
C LYS A 158 -34.10 -2.44 -25.40
N LEU A 159 -34.81 -1.31 -25.41
CA LEU A 159 -34.39 -0.09 -24.69
C LEU A 159 -34.13 -0.32 -23.19
N LEU A 160 -35.00 -1.07 -22.51
CA LEU A 160 -34.80 -1.39 -21.09
C LEU A 160 -33.55 -2.24 -20.86
N PHE A 161 -33.35 -3.24 -21.72
CA PHE A 161 -32.21 -4.13 -21.57
C PHE A 161 -30.89 -3.46 -21.94
N ASP A 162 -30.87 -2.66 -23.01
CA ASP A 162 -29.72 -1.84 -23.39
C ASP A 162 -29.33 -0.90 -22.24
N TYR A 163 -30.30 -0.25 -21.58
CA TYR A 163 -30.02 0.58 -20.40
C TYR A 163 -29.38 -0.21 -19.25
N GLY A 164 -29.81 -1.44 -19.00
CA GLY A 164 -29.17 -2.32 -18.01
C GLY A 164 -27.73 -2.68 -18.37
N ILE A 165 -27.46 -2.92 -19.65
CA ILE A 165 -26.10 -3.16 -20.17
C ILE A 165 -25.23 -1.91 -20.03
N ASP A 166 -25.76 -0.73 -20.37
CA ASP A 166 -25.05 0.54 -20.25
C ASP A 166 -24.64 0.81 -18.80
N LEU A 167 -25.52 0.55 -17.83
CA LEU A 167 -25.19 0.66 -16.40
C LEU A 167 -24.04 -0.27 -15.99
N LEU A 168 -24.01 -1.51 -16.52
CA LEU A 168 -22.92 -2.45 -16.26
C LEU A 168 -21.60 -1.97 -16.89
N GLN A 169 -21.65 -1.46 -18.12
CA GLN A 169 -20.48 -0.91 -18.80
C GLN A 169 -19.93 0.32 -18.08
N GLU A 170 -20.79 1.24 -17.65
CA GLU A 170 -20.38 2.43 -16.91
C GLU A 170 -19.67 2.05 -15.60
N MET A 171 -20.18 1.04 -14.90
CA MET A 171 -19.55 0.50 -13.69
C MET A 171 -18.18 -0.14 -13.97
N ASP A 172 -18.10 -0.95 -15.02
CA ASP A 172 -16.87 -1.58 -15.48
C ASP A 172 -15.78 -0.55 -15.83
N GLU A 173 -16.19 0.54 -16.47
CA GLU A 173 -15.35 1.68 -16.84
C GLU A 173 -14.85 2.47 -15.62
N GLU A 174 -15.71 2.75 -14.64
CA GLU A 174 -15.30 3.40 -13.38
C GLU A 174 -14.21 2.60 -12.65
N LEU A 175 -14.37 1.26 -12.59
CA LEU A 175 -13.36 0.39 -11.99
C LEU A 175 -12.07 0.38 -12.80
N ARG A 176 -12.15 0.39 -14.13
CA ARG A 176 -10.99 0.48 -15.01
C ARG A 176 -10.20 1.76 -14.74
N VAL A 177 -10.89 2.90 -14.61
CA VAL A 177 -10.28 4.18 -14.27
C VAL A 177 -9.59 4.09 -12.90
N ALA A 178 -10.27 3.58 -11.87
CA ALA A 178 -9.71 3.47 -10.53
C ALA A 178 -8.45 2.58 -10.49
N VAL A 179 -8.47 1.43 -11.16
CA VAL A 179 -7.31 0.54 -11.31
C VAL A 179 -6.14 1.27 -11.98
N ASN A 180 -6.40 1.96 -13.09
CA ASN A 180 -5.37 2.73 -13.79
C ASN A 180 -4.80 3.87 -12.93
N THR A 181 -5.64 4.53 -12.12
CA THR A 181 -5.18 5.56 -11.17
C THR A 181 -4.19 5.00 -10.16
N ILE A 182 -4.46 3.81 -9.60
CA ILE A 182 -3.53 3.18 -8.64
C ILE A 182 -2.24 2.74 -9.34
N ILE A 183 -2.33 2.14 -10.53
CA ILE A 183 -1.15 1.74 -11.31
C ILE A 183 -0.27 2.96 -11.62
N PHE A 184 -0.88 4.03 -12.13
CA PHE A 184 -0.17 5.26 -12.46
C PHE A 184 0.47 5.87 -11.20
N SER A 185 -0.29 5.98 -10.11
CA SER A 185 0.23 6.54 -8.86
C SER A 185 1.30 5.66 -8.22
N GLY A 186 1.23 4.34 -8.37
CA GLY A 186 2.28 3.40 -8.01
C GLY A 186 3.56 3.64 -8.82
N SER A 187 3.44 3.87 -10.13
CA SER A 187 4.58 4.17 -11.01
C SER A 187 5.28 5.50 -10.69
N LEU A 188 4.55 6.49 -10.18
CA LEU A 188 5.13 7.77 -9.74
C LEU A 188 5.91 7.68 -8.42
N ASN A 189 5.56 6.73 -7.56
CA ASN A 189 6.24 6.50 -6.27
C ASN A 189 7.49 5.62 -6.42
N SER A 190 7.59 4.85 -7.49
CA SER A 190 8.85 4.28 -7.95
C SER A 190 9.74 5.44 -8.41
N SER A 191 10.98 5.52 -7.93
CA SER A 191 11.97 6.58 -8.22
C SER A 191 12.31 6.83 -9.71
N ASP A 192 11.64 6.14 -10.63
CA ASP A 192 11.71 6.29 -12.09
C ASP A 192 10.69 7.32 -12.60
N ILE A 193 10.65 8.49 -11.98
CA ILE A 193 10.05 9.65 -12.64
C ILE A 193 10.94 9.93 -13.87
N PRO A 194 10.42 9.92 -15.12
CA PRO A 194 11.23 10.15 -16.33
C PRO A 194 11.91 11.54 -16.35
N PHE A 195 11.56 12.42 -15.41
CA PHE A 195 12.18 13.72 -15.17
C PHE A 195 13.29 13.72 -14.11
N SER A 196 13.52 12.63 -13.36
CA SER A 196 14.59 12.56 -12.35
C SER A 196 15.99 12.66 -12.97
N ASN A 197 16.16 12.08 -14.17
CA ASN A 197 17.39 12.17 -14.96
C ASN A 197 17.71 13.59 -15.41
N TYR A 198 16.69 14.42 -15.67
CA TYR A 198 16.88 15.82 -16.08
C TYR A 198 17.32 16.70 -14.90
N VAL A 199 16.77 16.48 -13.70
CA VAL A 199 17.18 17.22 -12.48
C VAL A 199 18.61 16.86 -12.06
N ASN A 200 19.02 15.61 -12.27
CA ASN A 200 20.40 15.17 -11.99
C ASN A 200 21.38 15.67 -13.07
N GLN A 201 20.99 15.70 -14.34
CA GLN A 201 21.80 16.29 -15.42
C GLN A 201 22.12 17.76 -15.18
N ASP A 202 21.17 18.55 -14.69
CA ASP A 202 21.37 19.98 -14.47
C ASP A 202 22.36 20.27 -13.33
N LYS A 203 22.33 19.43 -12.27
CA LYS A 203 23.32 19.46 -11.20
C LYS A 203 24.71 19.10 -11.70
N ASP A 204 24.83 18.07 -12.53
CA ASP A 204 26.11 17.65 -13.10
C ASP A 204 26.66 18.69 -14.09
N LEU A 205 25.80 19.31 -14.89
CA LEU A 205 26.17 20.40 -15.79
C LEU A 205 26.71 21.60 -15.00
N THR A 206 25.98 22.03 -13.96
CA THR A 206 26.39 23.14 -13.09
C THR A 206 27.72 22.84 -12.38
N LYS A 207 27.89 21.60 -11.89
CA LYS A 207 29.14 21.16 -11.25
C LYS A 207 30.31 21.14 -12.24
N SER A 208 30.06 20.73 -13.49
CA SER A 208 31.07 20.74 -14.55
C SER A 208 31.48 22.16 -14.95
N ILE A 209 30.53 23.10 -15.02
CA ILE A 209 30.78 24.52 -15.30
C ILE A 209 31.57 25.15 -14.16
N LEU A 210 31.16 24.93 -12.91
CA LEU A 210 31.84 25.45 -11.73
C LEU A 210 33.27 24.91 -11.60
N THR A 211 33.47 23.62 -11.92
CA THR A 211 34.81 23.00 -11.91
C THR A 211 35.69 23.60 -12.99
N ARG A 212 35.19 23.76 -14.23
CA ARG A 212 35.92 24.41 -15.33
C ARG A 212 36.27 25.88 -15.02
N PHE A 213 35.36 26.63 -14.39
CA PHE A 213 35.64 27.99 -13.93
C PHE A 213 36.73 28.04 -12.85
N LYS A 214 36.77 27.07 -11.93
CA LYS A 214 37.83 26.97 -10.92
C LYS A 214 39.19 26.68 -11.53
N THR A 215 39.27 25.84 -12.56
CA THR A 215 40.54 25.50 -13.24
C THR A 215 41.09 26.65 -14.07
N ILE A 216 40.25 27.56 -14.57
CA ILE A 216 40.66 28.75 -15.35
C ILE A 216 41.15 29.89 -14.44
N LYS A 217 40.87 29.85 -13.14
CA LYS A 217 41.26 30.88 -12.16
C LYS A 217 42.56 30.56 -11.40
N GLN A 218 43.25 29.46 -11.75
CA GLN A 218 44.64 29.17 -11.36
C GLN A 218 45.57 29.50 -12.52
#